data_AF-A0A9J7YFU1-F1
#
_entry.id   AF-A0A9J7YFU1-F1
#
_cell.length_a   1.000
_cell.length_b   1.000
_cell.length_c   1.000
_cell.angle_alpha   90.00
_cell.angle_beta   90.00
_cell.angle_gamma   90.00
#
_symmetry.space_group_name_H-M   'P 1'
#
loop_
_entity.id
_entity.type
_entity.pdbx_description
1 polymer ?
#
loop_
_entity_poly.entity_id
_entity_poly.type
_entity_poly.pdbx_seq_one_letter_code
_entity_poly.pdbx_strand_id
1 'polypeptide(L)'
;MWSPDEISSLCYNHFNKLPKRGKPEAGREWTLLAAVILLTDSSEQKTVHKQIVSLGTGTKCIGQSAMSTKGDILNDSHAEVIARRGCVRYLTEQLYRAVSGQSSDVFCPGSEEGKWAVKPGVSFLFFTSQTPCGDASIFPMTGSQAQPCEPVNAIQSEESERRGLKRHAECDLEETRQGPRMKTSDNHSSHRKSGNTNEHEVITENKESNPLNEVLRCHLPDLHRTGAKCVPDSPADPLQPGLLYHSVGVLRLKPGRGERTLSLSCSDKLARWGVLGFQGALLYHFLQAPLYFRAVVVGKCPYSHQAMQRALKTRCSDVRDLPSGFSAHDPEILQSGLEFPHNHTHTESKHTHTQGRISPCGAAISWCAVSQQPLDVTANGYKQGVTKKALGTSQARSLISKVELFHSFLKLVAATEDSRLPESLRGKDLKTYWDYKQAAGAYQQAWTQLRLQAFPLWPRSPRELLLFS
;
A
#
# COMPACT_ATOMS: atom_id res chain seq x y z
N MET A 1 -23.34 14.06 -14.36
CA MET A 1 -22.27 14.51 -13.43
C MET A 1 -22.21 13.52 -12.26
N TRP A 2 -21.11 13.48 -11.51
CA TRP A 2 -20.94 12.61 -10.34
C TRP A 2 -20.25 13.38 -9.22
N SER A 3 -20.50 13.01 -7.96
CA SER A 3 -19.90 13.66 -6.80
C SER A 3 -18.99 12.72 -5.99
N PRO A 4 -18.04 13.25 -5.19
CA PRO A 4 -17.21 12.44 -4.30
C PRO A 4 -18.01 11.58 -3.31
N ASP A 5 -19.13 12.12 -2.81
CA ASP A 5 -20.03 11.43 -1.87
C ASP A 5 -20.77 10.29 -2.56
N GLU A 6 -21.23 10.48 -3.80
CA GLU A 6 -21.84 9.40 -4.59
C GLU A 6 -20.86 8.24 -4.81
N ILE A 7 -19.60 8.54 -5.15
CA ILE A 7 -18.57 7.52 -5.36
C ILE A 7 -18.28 6.77 -4.06
N SER A 8 -18.15 7.50 -2.95
CA SER A 8 -17.87 6.89 -1.63
C SER A 8 -19.04 6.01 -1.18
N SER A 9 -20.27 6.50 -1.31
CA SER A 9 -21.49 5.75 -1.00
C SER A 9 -21.57 4.47 -1.84
N LEU A 10 -21.29 4.55 -3.15
CA LEU A 10 -21.23 3.38 -4.02
C LEU A 10 -20.21 2.35 -3.54
N CYS A 11 -19.00 2.77 -3.17
CA CYS A 11 -17.96 1.89 -2.65
C CYS A 11 -18.34 1.25 -1.31
N TYR A 12 -18.87 2.02 -0.37
CA TYR A 12 -19.28 1.53 0.95
C TYR A 12 -20.46 0.56 0.85
N ASN A 13 -21.46 0.88 0.03
CA ASN A 13 -22.60 0.00 -0.22
C ASN A 13 -22.16 -1.31 -0.89
N HIS A 14 -21.22 -1.25 -1.83
CA HIS A 14 -20.66 -2.45 -2.43
C HIS A 14 -19.92 -3.31 -1.38
N PHE A 15 -19.06 -2.70 -0.56
CA PHE A 15 -18.39 -3.40 0.53
C PHE A 15 -19.38 -4.05 1.51
N ASN A 16 -20.47 -3.36 1.86
CA ASN A 16 -21.49 -3.88 2.76
C ASN A 16 -22.17 -5.16 2.22
N LYS A 17 -22.37 -5.25 0.91
CA LYS A 17 -22.94 -6.43 0.23
C LYS A 17 -21.99 -7.65 0.21
N LEU A 18 -20.68 -7.45 0.41
CA LEU A 18 -19.73 -8.57 0.43
C LEU A 18 -19.99 -9.52 1.63
N PRO A 19 -19.64 -10.82 1.50
CA PRO A 19 -19.72 -11.77 2.61
C PRO A 19 -18.98 -11.31 3.87
N LYS A 20 -19.34 -11.87 5.03
CA LYS A 20 -18.71 -11.55 6.32
C LYS A 20 -17.22 -11.93 6.38
N ARG A 21 -16.81 -12.96 5.63
CA ARG A 21 -15.43 -13.47 5.63
C ARG A 21 -14.44 -12.37 5.23
N GLY A 22 -13.47 -12.12 6.10
CA GLY A 22 -12.42 -11.11 5.90
C GLY A 22 -12.81 -9.69 6.28
N LYS A 23 -14.07 -9.44 6.68
CA LYS A 23 -14.47 -8.14 7.25
C LYS A 23 -13.92 -8.01 8.67
N PRO A 24 -13.58 -6.78 9.10
CA PRO A 24 -13.09 -6.56 10.45
C PRO A 24 -14.17 -6.85 11.50
N GLU A 25 -13.74 -7.42 12.63
CA GLU A 25 -14.56 -7.56 13.84
C GLU A 25 -14.97 -6.18 14.39
N ALA A 26 -16.27 -5.93 14.53
CA ALA A 26 -16.79 -4.63 14.97
C ALA A 26 -16.33 -4.28 16.40
N GLY A 27 -15.84 -3.06 16.59
CA GLY A 27 -15.32 -2.58 17.88
C GLY A 27 -13.94 -3.14 18.27
N ARG A 28 -13.31 -3.98 17.43
CA ARG A 28 -11.98 -4.54 17.71
C ARG A 28 -11.01 -4.43 16.55
N GLU A 29 -11.47 -4.66 15.33
CA GLU A 29 -10.65 -4.53 14.14
C GLU A 29 -11.05 -3.33 13.30
N TRP A 30 -10.07 -2.76 12.59
CA TRP A 30 -10.29 -1.74 11.56
C TRP A 30 -9.58 -2.13 10.28
N THR A 31 -10.04 -1.58 9.16
CA THR A 31 -9.40 -1.77 7.85
C THR A 31 -9.53 -0.50 7.02
N LEU A 32 -8.86 -0.48 5.88
CA LEU A 32 -9.03 0.54 4.84
C LEU A 32 -9.74 -0.07 3.64
N LEU A 33 -10.38 0.77 2.84
CA LEU A 33 -11.08 0.39 1.62
C LEU A 33 -10.54 1.20 0.45
N ALA A 34 -10.33 0.56 -0.69
CA ALA A 34 -10.06 1.24 -1.94
C ALA A 34 -10.82 0.56 -3.07
N ALA A 35 -11.08 1.29 -4.15
CA ALA A 35 -11.80 0.77 -5.29
C ALA A 35 -11.39 1.44 -6.60
N VAL A 36 -11.64 0.75 -7.71
CA VAL A 36 -11.58 1.30 -9.06
C VAL A 36 -13.00 1.29 -9.63
N ILE A 37 -13.42 2.44 -10.15
CA ILE A 37 -14.74 2.67 -10.70
C ILE A 37 -14.59 2.93 -12.20
N LEU A 38 -15.33 2.19 -13.01
CA LEU A 38 -15.50 2.44 -14.44
C LEU A 38 -16.62 3.46 -14.62
N LEU A 39 -16.34 4.52 -15.35
CA LEU A 39 -17.32 5.47 -15.84
C LEU A 39 -17.61 5.20 -17.30
N THR A 40 -18.88 5.26 -17.68
CA THR A 40 -19.32 5.21 -19.07
C THR A 40 -20.27 6.37 -19.32
N ASP A 41 -19.86 7.29 -20.17
CA ASP A 41 -20.68 8.42 -20.60
C ASP A 41 -21.72 7.93 -21.62
N SER A 42 -23.01 8.08 -21.29
CA SER A 42 -24.11 7.79 -22.22
C SER A 42 -24.54 9.08 -22.92
N SER A 43 -24.21 9.20 -24.21
CA SER A 43 -24.60 10.35 -25.04
C SER A 43 -26.12 10.49 -25.19
N GLU A 44 -26.85 9.37 -25.15
CA GLU A 44 -28.31 9.35 -25.33
C GLU A 44 -29.07 9.90 -24.12
N GLN A 45 -28.57 9.66 -22.90
CA GLN A 45 -29.28 10.00 -21.66
C GLN A 45 -28.66 11.18 -20.91
N LYS A 46 -27.51 11.72 -21.36
CA LYS A 46 -26.69 12.70 -20.61
C LYS A 46 -26.35 12.24 -19.18
N THR A 47 -26.33 10.93 -18.96
CA THR A 47 -26.00 10.30 -17.67
C THR A 47 -24.62 9.66 -17.73
N VAL A 48 -23.97 9.58 -16.57
CA VAL A 48 -22.68 8.89 -16.40
C VAL A 48 -22.96 7.63 -15.59
N HIS A 49 -22.85 6.47 -16.22
CA HIS A 49 -22.97 5.18 -15.53
C HIS A 49 -21.68 4.90 -14.73
N LYS A 50 -21.83 4.37 -13.52
CA LYS A 50 -20.73 4.13 -12.57
C LYS A 50 -20.77 2.67 -12.14
N GLN A 51 -19.70 1.94 -12.41
CA GLN A 51 -19.58 0.55 -12.02
C GLN A 51 -18.32 0.32 -11.22
N ILE A 52 -18.43 -0.27 -10.03
CA ILE A 52 -17.25 -0.76 -9.30
C ILE A 52 -16.70 -1.96 -10.09
N VAL A 53 -15.46 -1.86 -10.57
CA VAL A 53 -14.80 -2.94 -11.30
C VAL A 53 -13.75 -3.67 -10.46
N SER A 54 -13.26 -3.02 -9.40
CA SER A 54 -12.47 -3.67 -8.36
C SER A 54 -12.58 -2.96 -7.03
N LEU A 55 -12.49 -3.72 -5.95
CA LEU A 55 -12.54 -3.26 -4.57
C LEU A 55 -11.55 -4.07 -3.73
N GLY A 56 -10.80 -3.39 -2.88
CA GLY A 56 -9.81 -4.00 -2.01
C GLY A 56 -9.90 -3.48 -0.57
N THR A 57 -9.63 -4.34 0.40
CA THR A 57 -9.36 -3.93 1.79
C THR A 57 -8.01 -4.40 2.27
N GLY A 58 -7.52 -3.79 3.36
CA GLY A 58 -6.35 -4.25 4.09
C GLY A 58 -5.30 -3.17 4.31
N THR A 59 -4.34 -3.49 5.19
CA THR A 59 -3.38 -2.52 5.77
C THR A 59 -2.00 -3.13 6.02
N LYS A 60 -1.74 -4.33 5.50
CA LYS A 60 -0.57 -5.14 5.89
C LYS A 60 0.32 -5.49 4.71
N CYS A 61 1.60 -5.67 4.99
CA CYS A 61 2.60 -6.17 4.04
C CYS A 61 3.38 -7.32 4.69
N ILE A 62 3.91 -8.23 3.87
CA ILE A 62 4.86 -9.24 4.35
C ILE A 62 6.27 -8.67 4.40
N GLY A 63 7.12 -9.27 5.25
CA GLY A 63 8.55 -8.99 5.31
C GLY A 63 9.31 -9.54 4.10
N GLN A 64 10.54 -9.07 3.89
CA GLN A 64 11.38 -9.47 2.77
C GLN A 64 11.67 -10.97 2.74
N SER A 65 11.94 -11.61 3.89
CA SER A 65 12.19 -13.05 4.01
C SER A 65 11.00 -13.93 3.61
N ALA A 66 9.78 -13.40 3.68
CA ALA A 66 8.55 -14.10 3.32
C ALA A 66 8.18 -13.96 1.83
N MET A 67 8.95 -13.19 1.05
CA MET A 67 8.69 -13.03 -0.38
C MET A 67 9.01 -14.33 -1.13
N SER A 68 8.20 -14.65 -2.15
CA SER A 68 8.36 -15.88 -2.94
C SER A 68 8.97 -15.62 -4.32
N THR A 69 9.93 -16.48 -4.69
CA THR A 69 10.49 -16.57 -6.05
C THR A 69 9.51 -17.16 -7.07
N LYS A 70 8.44 -17.82 -6.61
CA LYS A 70 7.39 -18.39 -7.47
C LYS A 70 6.25 -17.41 -7.77
N GLY A 71 6.29 -16.21 -7.19
CA GLY A 71 5.27 -15.18 -7.42
C GLY A 71 3.88 -15.50 -6.86
N ASP A 72 3.77 -16.49 -5.99
CA ASP A 72 2.54 -17.09 -5.46
C ASP A 72 2.03 -16.48 -4.14
N ILE A 73 2.75 -15.49 -3.61
CA ILE A 73 2.41 -14.74 -2.39
C ILE A 73 2.15 -13.28 -2.73
N LEU A 74 1.11 -12.69 -2.12
CA LEU A 74 0.92 -11.24 -2.15
C LEU A 74 1.86 -10.53 -1.18
N ASN A 75 2.73 -9.69 -1.74
CA ASN A 75 3.70 -8.94 -0.94
C ASN A 75 3.08 -7.78 -0.17
N ASP A 76 2.04 -7.18 -0.74
CA ASP A 76 1.40 -5.96 -0.24
C ASP A 76 -0.11 -6.11 -0.32
N SER A 77 -0.73 -6.12 0.85
CA SER A 77 -2.17 -6.26 1.05
C SER A 77 -2.80 -4.97 1.57
N HIS A 78 -2.24 -3.81 1.24
CA HIS A 78 -2.96 -2.55 1.40
C HIS A 78 -4.12 -2.45 0.41
N ALA A 79 -5.22 -1.88 0.85
CA ALA A 79 -6.45 -1.70 0.08
C ALA A 79 -6.20 -1.16 -1.33
N GLU A 80 -5.38 -0.12 -1.47
CA GLU A 80 -5.08 0.54 -2.75
C GLU A 80 -4.37 -0.39 -3.73
N VAL A 81 -3.47 -1.22 -3.21
CA VAL A 81 -2.72 -2.20 -4.01
C VAL A 81 -3.61 -3.36 -4.42
N ILE A 82 -4.45 -3.84 -3.50
CA ILE A 82 -5.42 -4.90 -3.80
C ILE A 82 -6.41 -4.44 -4.88
N ALA A 83 -6.99 -3.26 -4.74
CA ALA A 83 -7.92 -2.69 -5.73
C ALA A 83 -7.27 -2.53 -7.11
N ARG A 84 -6.02 -2.03 -7.18
CA ARG A 84 -5.31 -1.95 -8.47
C ARG A 84 -5.05 -3.33 -9.08
N ARG A 85 -4.65 -4.33 -8.29
CA ARG A 85 -4.37 -5.68 -8.79
C ARG A 85 -5.65 -6.40 -9.25
N GLY A 86 -6.76 -6.24 -8.52
CA GLY A 86 -8.06 -6.72 -8.95
C GLY A 86 -8.55 -6.02 -10.23
N CYS A 87 -8.29 -4.72 -10.39
CA CYS A 87 -8.60 -3.99 -11.62
C CYS A 87 -7.77 -4.52 -12.80
N VAL A 88 -6.48 -4.80 -12.62
CA VAL A 88 -5.66 -5.46 -13.67
C VAL A 88 -6.27 -6.80 -14.07
N ARG A 89 -6.72 -7.62 -13.11
CA ARG A 89 -7.40 -8.88 -13.41
C ARG A 89 -8.67 -8.68 -14.24
N TYR A 90 -9.48 -7.68 -13.88
CA TYR A 90 -10.67 -7.28 -14.64
C TYR A 90 -10.31 -6.86 -16.08
N LEU A 91 -9.31 -6.00 -16.25
CA LEU A 91 -8.86 -5.54 -17.56
C LEU A 91 -8.32 -6.68 -18.43
N THR A 92 -7.61 -7.65 -17.83
CA THR A 92 -7.16 -8.85 -18.55
C THR A 92 -8.35 -9.63 -19.11
N GLU A 93 -9.43 -9.81 -18.33
CA GLU A 93 -10.65 -10.47 -18.81
C GLU A 93 -11.36 -9.65 -19.90
N GLN A 94 -11.41 -8.32 -19.77
CA GLN A 94 -12.01 -7.45 -20.77
C GLN A 94 -11.26 -7.47 -22.11
N LEU A 95 -9.92 -7.60 -22.08
CA LEU A 95 -9.12 -7.83 -23.29
C LEU A 95 -9.33 -9.25 -23.82
N TYR A 96 -9.37 -10.26 -22.94
CA TYR A 96 -9.60 -11.65 -23.34
C TYR A 96 -10.92 -11.79 -24.12
N ARG A 97 -12.00 -11.21 -23.59
CA ARG A 97 -13.31 -11.15 -24.25
C ARG A 97 -13.17 -10.50 -25.63
N ALA A 98 -12.48 -9.36 -25.70
CA ALA A 98 -12.32 -8.60 -26.93
C ALA A 98 -11.56 -9.37 -28.02
N VAL A 99 -10.43 -10.01 -27.68
CA VAL A 99 -9.64 -10.80 -28.65
C VAL A 99 -10.37 -12.07 -29.08
N SER A 100 -11.23 -12.63 -28.22
CA SER A 100 -12.10 -13.77 -28.53
C SER A 100 -13.38 -13.41 -29.28
N GLY A 101 -13.52 -12.17 -29.76
CA GLY A 101 -14.71 -11.72 -30.51
C GLY A 101 -15.97 -11.51 -29.65
N GLN A 102 -15.84 -11.51 -28.33
CA GLN A 102 -16.92 -11.19 -27.41
C GLN A 102 -16.97 -9.69 -27.12
N SER A 103 -18.11 -9.21 -26.61
CA SER A 103 -18.24 -7.81 -26.19
C SER A 103 -17.30 -7.50 -25.02
N SER A 104 -16.61 -6.36 -25.10
CA SER A 104 -15.82 -5.78 -24.00
C SER A 104 -16.51 -4.52 -23.50
N ASP A 105 -16.55 -4.31 -22.20
CA ASP A 105 -17.10 -3.09 -21.58
C ASP A 105 -16.10 -1.93 -21.67
N VAL A 106 -14.81 -2.24 -21.87
CA VAL A 106 -13.72 -1.26 -21.79
C VAL A 106 -13.07 -0.99 -23.14
N PHE A 107 -12.82 -2.03 -23.93
CA PHE A 107 -11.90 -1.94 -25.07
C PHE A 107 -12.61 -2.01 -26.41
N CYS A 108 -12.07 -1.28 -27.39
CA CYS A 108 -12.35 -1.41 -28.81
C CYS A 108 -11.03 -1.58 -29.58
N PRO A 109 -11.06 -2.05 -30.84
CA PRO A 109 -9.85 -2.11 -31.66
C PRO A 109 -9.13 -0.75 -31.70
N GLY A 110 -7.81 -0.78 -31.58
CA GLY A 110 -6.95 0.39 -31.71
C GLY A 110 -6.64 0.72 -33.17
N SER A 111 -5.87 1.79 -33.39
CA SER A 111 -5.35 2.18 -34.71
C SER A 111 -4.18 1.31 -35.17
N GLU A 112 -3.45 0.71 -34.23
CA GLU A 112 -2.34 -0.20 -34.52
C GLU A 112 -2.81 -1.66 -34.45
N GLU A 113 -2.30 -2.50 -35.34
CA GLU A 113 -2.64 -3.92 -35.36
C GLU A 113 -2.26 -4.62 -34.05
N GLY A 114 -3.20 -5.40 -33.50
CA GLY A 114 -3.03 -6.09 -32.21
C GLY A 114 -3.14 -5.19 -30.97
N LYS A 115 -3.30 -3.87 -31.16
CA LYS A 115 -3.53 -2.92 -30.07
C LYS A 115 -5.01 -2.66 -29.86
N TRP A 116 -5.33 -2.36 -28.61
CA TRP A 116 -6.66 -2.04 -28.13
C TRP A 116 -6.66 -0.65 -27.50
N ALA A 117 -7.71 0.10 -27.79
CA ALA A 117 -7.97 1.41 -27.22
C ALA A 117 -9.12 1.32 -26.22
N VAL A 118 -9.15 2.25 -25.26
CA VAL A 118 -10.32 2.43 -24.40
C VAL A 118 -11.46 3.00 -25.25
N LYS A 119 -12.67 2.46 -25.07
CA LYS A 119 -13.86 2.95 -25.77
C LYS A 119 -14.10 4.43 -25.52
N PRO A 120 -14.59 5.19 -26.52
CA PRO A 120 -15.03 6.57 -26.30
C PRO A 120 -16.04 6.66 -25.14
N GLY A 121 -15.90 7.68 -24.29
CA GLY A 121 -16.74 7.88 -23.11
C GLY A 121 -16.43 6.96 -21.93
N VAL A 122 -15.44 6.08 -22.02
CA VAL A 122 -15.00 5.24 -20.90
C VAL A 122 -13.81 5.86 -20.17
N SER A 123 -13.89 5.95 -18.84
CA SER A 123 -12.79 6.41 -17.99
C SER A 123 -12.80 5.73 -16.62
N PHE A 124 -11.75 5.93 -15.82
CA PHE A 124 -11.59 5.27 -14.52
C PHE A 124 -11.41 6.28 -13.39
N LEU A 125 -12.08 6.04 -12.27
CA LEU A 125 -11.81 6.74 -11.01
C LEU A 125 -11.13 5.79 -10.03
N PHE A 126 -10.27 6.34 -9.18
CA PHE A 126 -9.71 5.64 -8.03
C PHE A 126 -10.33 6.19 -6.74
N PHE A 127 -10.79 5.30 -5.87
CA PHE A 127 -11.30 5.66 -4.55
C PHE A 127 -10.41 5.04 -3.45
N THR A 128 -10.16 5.78 -2.38
CA THR A 128 -9.57 5.27 -1.13
C THR A 128 -10.25 5.89 0.07
N SER A 129 -10.56 5.10 1.11
CA SER A 129 -11.26 5.59 2.30
C SER A 129 -10.40 6.49 3.19
N GLN A 130 -9.09 6.50 2.97
CA GLN A 130 -8.10 7.22 3.75
C GLN A 130 -7.01 7.78 2.83
N THR A 131 -6.38 8.89 3.22
CA THR A 131 -5.16 9.40 2.57
C THR A 131 -4.14 8.27 2.39
N PRO A 132 -3.61 8.05 1.17
CA PRO A 132 -2.62 7.01 0.91
C PRO A 132 -1.43 7.12 1.84
N CYS A 133 -0.94 6.00 2.39
CA CYS A 133 0.25 6.05 3.25
C CYS A 133 1.48 6.59 2.48
N GLY A 134 2.45 7.14 3.21
CA GLY A 134 3.60 7.85 2.65
C GLY A 134 3.37 9.36 2.60
N ASP A 135 3.85 10.02 1.55
CA ASP A 135 3.92 11.48 1.46
C ASP A 135 2.55 12.18 1.56
N ALA A 136 1.47 11.56 1.04
CA ALA A 136 0.13 12.14 1.07
C ALA A 136 -0.45 12.26 2.49
N SER A 137 0.10 11.51 3.46
CA SER A 137 -0.34 11.53 4.86
C SER A 137 0.53 12.42 5.76
N ILE A 138 1.38 13.28 5.18
CA ILE A 138 2.32 14.14 5.90
C ILE A 138 1.92 15.61 5.70
N PHE A 139 1.18 16.17 6.65
CA PHE A 139 0.69 17.55 6.64
C PHE A 139 0.34 18.04 8.05
N PRO A 140 0.33 19.37 8.29
CA PRO A 140 0.01 19.95 9.61
C PRO A 140 -1.36 19.50 10.12
N MET A 141 -1.45 19.19 11.41
CA MET A 141 -2.71 19.01 12.12
C MET A 141 -3.36 20.38 12.32
N THR A 142 -4.62 20.51 11.93
CA THR A 142 -5.43 21.70 12.21
C THR A 142 -6.31 21.43 13.43
N GLY A 143 -5.95 21.99 14.59
CA GLY A 143 -6.69 21.88 15.85
C GLY A 143 -6.33 20.66 16.73
N SER A 144 -6.97 20.56 17.91
CA SER A 144 -6.74 19.56 18.96
C SER A 144 -7.22 18.14 18.58
N GLN A 145 -6.75 17.58 17.47
CA GLN A 145 -7.02 16.19 17.11
C GLN A 145 -6.01 15.26 17.78
N ALA A 146 -6.49 14.21 18.45
CA ALA A 146 -5.65 13.23 19.12
C ALA A 146 -4.78 12.43 18.12
N GLN A 147 -3.54 12.16 18.50
CA GLN A 147 -2.59 11.44 17.67
C GLN A 147 -2.85 9.93 17.67
N PRO A 148 -2.61 9.21 16.55
CA PRO A 148 -2.52 7.75 16.55
C PRO A 148 -1.25 7.18 17.21
N CYS A 149 -0.26 8.02 17.54
CA CYS A 149 1.03 7.61 18.12
C CYS A 149 1.47 8.67 19.14
N GLU A 150 2.02 8.24 20.27
CA GLU A 150 2.44 9.18 21.33
C GLU A 150 3.55 10.14 20.88
N PRO A 151 3.58 11.38 21.41
CA PRO A 151 4.65 12.33 21.15
C PRO A 151 6.01 11.73 21.55
N VAL A 152 7.04 12.02 20.75
CA VAL A 152 8.41 11.68 21.13
C VAL A 152 8.84 12.65 22.23
N ASN A 153 8.93 12.18 23.47
CA ASN A 153 9.68 12.89 24.50
C ASN A 153 11.13 13.00 24.02
N ALA A 154 11.66 14.23 23.97
CA ALA A 154 13.07 14.44 23.71
C ALA A 154 13.87 13.77 24.83
N ILE A 155 14.46 12.61 24.57
CA ILE A 155 15.27 11.89 25.56
C ILE A 155 16.61 12.60 25.68
N GLN A 156 16.94 13.02 26.90
CA GLN A 156 18.32 13.26 27.32
C GLN A 156 19.09 11.94 27.22
N SER A 157 20.14 11.96 26.41
CA SER A 157 21.08 10.88 26.21
C SER A 157 21.79 10.53 27.52
N GLU A 158 21.48 9.38 28.11
CA GLU A 158 22.42 8.63 28.94
C GLU A 158 22.32 7.14 28.60
N GLU A 159 23.46 6.57 28.20
CA GLU A 159 23.65 5.15 27.96
C GLU A 159 23.42 4.35 29.25
N SER A 160 22.56 3.33 29.18
CA SER A 160 22.56 2.26 30.16
C SER A 160 22.08 0.96 29.52
N GLU A 161 23.00 0.01 29.44
CA GLU A 161 22.79 -1.37 29.01
C GLU A 161 21.63 -2.04 29.77
N ARG A 162 20.58 -2.47 29.06
CA ARG A 162 19.67 -3.52 29.58
C ARG A 162 19.34 -4.58 28.53
N ARG A 163 20.14 -5.65 28.65
CA ARG A 163 19.91 -7.08 28.37
C ARG A 163 18.53 -7.44 27.80
N GLY A 164 18.57 -8.08 26.63
CA GLY A 164 17.42 -8.68 25.97
C GLY A 164 16.78 -9.80 26.79
N LEU A 165 15.47 -9.68 26.98
CA LEU A 165 14.61 -10.76 27.44
C LEU A 165 13.88 -11.35 26.23
N LYS A 166 14.26 -12.59 25.93
CA LYS A 166 13.65 -13.47 24.93
C LYS A 166 12.16 -13.68 25.27
N ARG A 167 11.30 -13.50 24.28
CA ARG A 167 9.91 -13.97 24.31
C ARG A 167 9.92 -15.49 24.11
N HIS A 168 9.70 -16.25 25.17
CA HIS A 168 9.35 -17.67 25.05
C HIS A 168 7.83 -17.80 24.90
N ALA A 169 7.42 -18.45 23.82
CA ALA A 169 6.08 -18.98 23.65
C ALA A 169 6.04 -20.34 24.35
N GLU A 170 5.11 -20.51 25.29
CA GLU A 170 4.77 -21.81 25.85
C GLU A 170 3.99 -22.62 24.81
N CYS A 171 4.45 -23.86 24.62
CA CYS A 171 3.74 -24.92 23.93
C CYS A 171 3.80 -26.09 24.92
N ASP A 172 2.65 -26.42 25.52
CA ASP A 172 2.51 -27.51 26.47
C ASP A 172 2.81 -28.86 25.83
N LEU A 173 3.76 -29.60 26.41
CA LEU A 173 3.86 -31.04 26.32
C LEU A 173 4.26 -31.57 27.69
N GLU A 174 3.35 -32.33 28.29
CA GLU A 174 3.58 -33.15 29.47
C GLU A 174 4.66 -34.21 29.17
N GLU A 175 5.63 -34.36 30.06
CA GLU A 175 6.17 -35.68 30.38
C GLU A 175 6.82 -35.72 31.76
N THR A 176 6.29 -36.64 32.55
CA THR A 176 6.61 -37.05 33.91
C THR A 176 8.05 -37.52 34.06
N ARG A 177 8.77 -37.09 35.13
CA ARG A 177 9.55 -37.98 36.04
C ARG A 177 10.29 -37.22 37.15
N GLN A 178 10.45 -37.97 38.25
CA GLN A 178 10.84 -37.59 39.62
C GLN A 178 12.34 -37.33 39.80
N GLY A 179 12.71 -36.59 40.85
CA GLY A 179 13.98 -36.80 41.59
C GLY A 179 14.67 -35.53 42.10
N PRO A 180 15.34 -35.52 43.28
CA PRO A 180 15.21 -34.41 44.23
C PRO A 180 16.50 -33.61 44.56
N ARG A 181 16.28 -32.40 45.09
CA ARG A 181 17.02 -31.63 46.12
C ARG A 181 18.56 -31.72 46.20
N MET A 182 19.21 -30.55 46.28
CA MET A 182 20.02 -30.20 47.47
C MET A 182 20.26 -28.70 47.61
N LYS A 183 20.20 -28.24 48.87
CA LYS A 183 20.48 -26.89 49.36
C LYS A 183 21.92 -26.83 49.88
N THR A 184 22.55 -25.65 49.80
CA THR A 184 23.46 -25.05 50.80
C THR A 184 23.51 -23.55 50.47
N SER A 185 22.82 -22.68 51.23
CA SER A 185 23.37 -21.83 52.31
C SER A 185 24.87 -21.52 52.20
N ASP A 186 25.21 -20.24 52.23
CA ASP A 186 26.03 -19.69 53.31
C ASP A 186 25.86 -18.17 53.45
N ASN A 187 25.73 -17.75 54.70
CA ASN A 187 25.76 -16.38 55.20
C ASN A 187 27.22 -15.91 55.32
N HIS A 188 27.48 -14.61 55.13
CA HIS A 188 28.08 -13.79 56.20
C HIS A 188 28.04 -12.27 55.92
N SER A 189 27.57 -11.55 56.94
CA SER A 189 27.91 -10.21 57.46
C SER A 189 29.19 -9.54 56.92
N SER A 190 29.45 -8.23 56.99
CA SER A 190 28.83 -6.97 57.46
C SER A 190 29.90 -5.91 57.20
N HIS A 191 29.56 -4.63 56.94
CA HIS A 191 30.26 -3.47 57.52
C HIS A 191 29.63 -2.14 57.08
N ARG A 192 29.28 -1.32 58.09
CA ARG A 192 28.98 0.11 58.00
C ARG A 192 30.26 0.91 58.29
N LYS A 193 30.43 2.06 57.62
CA LYS A 193 30.95 3.37 58.09
C LYS A 193 31.04 4.29 56.87
N SER A 194 30.27 5.38 56.78
CA SER A 194 30.38 6.68 57.46
C SER A 194 31.22 7.68 56.67
N GLY A 195 30.50 8.69 56.14
CA GLY A 195 30.84 10.11 55.99
C GLY A 195 32.25 10.53 55.60
N ASN A 196 32.34 11.30 54.50
CA ASN A 196 33.20 12.47 54.48
C ASN A 196 32.61 13.55 53.57
N THR A 197 32.41 14.72 54.16
CA THR A 197 32.13 16.02 53.53
C THR A 197 33.39 16.55 52.87
N ASN A 198 33.28 17.15 51.69
CA ASN A 198 34.19 18.20 51.25
C ASN A 198 33.46 19.14 50.29
N GLU A 199 33.52 20.41 50.64
CA GLU A 199 33.06 21.58 49.88
C GLU A 199 33.96 21.80 48.66
N HIS A 200 33.36 22.18 47.52
CA HIS A 200 34.06 22.93 46.48
C HIS A 200 33.08 23.84 45.73
N GLU A 201 33.45 25.10 45.65
CA GLU A 201 32.72 26.24 45.10
C GLU A 201 32.60 26.21 43.56
N VAL A 202 31.38 26.52 43.11
CA VAL A 202 30.95 27.36 41.99
C VAL A 202 31.96 27.71 40.88
N ILE A 203 31.67 27.23 39.66
CA ILE A 203 31.72 28.06 38.43
C ILE A 203 30.43 27.78 37.65
N THR A 204 29.43 28.66 37.81
CA THR A 204 28.20 28.64 37.02
C THR A 204 28.42 29.45 35.76
N GLU A 205 28.64 28.79 34.62
CA GLU A 205 28.44 29.44 33.32
C GLU A 205 26.94 29.52 33.05
N ASN A 206 26.41 30.74 33.11
CA ASN A 206 25.04 31.08 32.74
C ASN A 206 24.79 30.72 31.27
N LYS A 207 24.14 29.59 31.00
CA LYS A 207 23.31 29.45 29.80
C LYS A 207 22.04 30.23 30.02
N GLU A 208 22.04 31.51 29.64
CA GLU A 208 20.81 32.27 29.46
C GLU A 208 19.96 31.57 28.38
N SER A 209 19.02 30.74 28.83
CA SER A 209 17.93 30.25 28.02
C SER A 209 17.03 31.44 27.69
N ASN A 210 17.21 31.99 26.49
CA ASN A 210 16.40 33.09 25.99
C ASN A 210 14.90 32.68 26.00
N PRO A 211 14.03 33.26 26.84
CA PRO A 211 12.64 32.82 27.01
C PRO A 211 11.79 33.01 25.74
N LEU A 212 12.28 33.78 24.77
CA LEU A 212 11.68 33.90 23.44
C LEU A 212 11.68 32.58 22.64
N ASN A 213 12.63 31.67 22.88
CA ASN A 213 12.69 30.39 22.18
C ASN A 213 11.76 29.32 22.78
N GLU A 214 11.37 29.46 24.05
CA GLU A 214 10.41 28.56 24.71
C GLU A 214 8.97 28.94 24.36
N VAL A 215 8.67 30.24 24.28
CA VAL A 215 7.35 30.73 23.89
C VAL A 215 7.05 30.43 22.40
N LEU A 216 8.05 30.41 21.52
CA LEU A 216 7.86 30.05 20.11
C LEU A 216 7.57 28.55 19.88
N ARG A 217 7.94 27.67 20.80
CA ARG A 217 7.61 26.22 20.72
C ARG A 217 6.15 25.92 21.04
N CYS A 218 5.43 26.85 21.68
CA CYS A 218 4.08 26.61 22.18
C CYS A 218 2.97 26.68 21.09
N HIS A 219 3.31 27.08 19.85
CA HIS A 219 2.29 27.32 18.81
C HIS A 219 2.56 26.65 17.45
N LEU A 220 3.56 25.79 17.32
CA LEU A 220 3.73 25.03 16.08
C LEU A 220 2.73 23.88 16.05
N PRO A 221 1.81 23.82 15.06
CA PRO A 221 0.90 22.69 14.93
C PRO A 221 1.71 21.41 14.73
N ASP A 222 1.29 20.34 15.41
CA ASP A 222 1.88 19.02 15.17
C ASP A 222 1.51 18.52 13.75
N LEU A 223 2.09 17.41 13.33
CA LEU A 223 1.99 16.87 11.97
C LEU A 223 1.23 15.54 11.98
N HIS A 224 0.36 15.31 11.00
CA HIS A 224 -0.12 13.96 10.70
C HIS A 224 1.08 13.10 10.25
N ARG A 225 1.39 12.06 11.04
CA ARG A 225 2.57 11.20 10.82
C ARG A 225 2.24 10.00 9.96
N THR A 226 3.26 9.48 9.28
CA THR A 226 3.15 8.25 8.49
C THR A 226 3.95 7.12 9.12
N GLY A 227 3.39 5.91 9.13
CA GLY A 227 4.11 4.70 9.54
C GLY A 227 5.18 4.27 8.52
N ALA A 228 5.14 4.83 7.30
CA ALA A 228 6.09 4.53 6.23
C ALA A 228 7.44 5.23 6.46
N LYS A 229 8.54 4.49 6.31
CA LYS A 229 9.90 4.99 6.56
C LYS A 229 10.61 5.32 5.26
N CYS A 230 11.51 6.29 5.24
CA CYS A 230 12.32 6.61 4.06
C CYS A 230 13.00 5.34 3.50
N VAL A 231 13.11 5.26 2.18
CA VAL A 231 13.89 4.20 1.52
C VAL A 231 15.36 4.24 1.95
N PRO A 232 16.10 3.11 1.89
CA PRO A 232 17.55 3.13 2.02
C PRO A 232 18.16 4.17 1.07
N ASP A 233 19.26 4.80 1.49
CA ASP A 233 20.01 5.83 0.75
C ASP A 233 19.29 7.19 0.56
N SER A 234 18.05 7.33 1.04
CA SER A 234 17.38 8.63 1.20
C SER A 234 17.76 9.28 2.54
N PRO A 235 17.78 10.62 2.64
CA PRO A 235 17.87 11.30 3.93
C PRO A 235 16.81 10.76 4.90
N ALA A 236 17.25 10.44 6.12
CA ALA A 236 16.36 10.03 7.19
C ALA A 236 15.41 11.17 7.57
N ASP A 237 14.27 10.80 8.16
CA ASP A 237 13.40 11.79 8.79
C ASP A 237 14.18 12.53 9.90
N PRO A 238 14.05 13.85 10.05
CA PRO A 238 14.79 14.59 11.08
C PRO A 238 14.35 14.25 12.51
N LEU A 239 13.14 13.70 12.67
CA LEU A 239 12.54 13.29 13.94
C LEU A 239 12.45 14.42 14.99
N GLN A 240 12.47 15.66 14.52
CA GLN A 240 12.30 16.84 15.36
C GLN A 240 10.82 17.04 15.72
N PRO A 241 10.51 17.80 16.80
CA PRO A 241 9.12 18.08 17.17
C PRO A 241 8.31 18.79 16.07
N GLY A 242 7.02 18.49 16.02
CA GLY A 242 6.05 19.15 15.14
C GLY A 242 6.32 18.93 13.64
N LEU A 243 6.26 20.01 12.87
CA LEU A 243 6.35 19.98 11.41
C LEU A 243 7.69 19.47 10.86
N LEU A 244 8.75 19.49 11.68
CA LEU A 244 10.09 19.05 11.29
C LEU A 244 10.31 17.54 11.52
N TYR A 245 9.28 16.80 11.92
CA TYR A 245 9.41 15.36 12.19
C TYR A 245 9.73 14.55 10.93
N HIS A 246 9.03 14.83 9.81
CA HIS A 246 9.14 14.10 8.56
C HIS A 246 9.68 14.97 7.42
N SER A 247 10.50 14.38 6.56
CA SER A 247 10.82 14.94 5.24
C SER A 247 9.70 14.64 4.25
N VAL A 248 9.21 15.64 3.53
CA VAL A 248 8.18 15.48 2.48
C VAL A 248 8.81 15.20 1.11
N GLY A 249 8.04 14.63 0.18
CA GLY A 249 8.45 14.37 -1.20
C GLY A 249 9.39 13.17 -1.40
N VAL A 250 9.86 12.53 -0.33
CA VAL A 250 10.77 11.38 -0.39
C VAL A 250 10.04 10.06 -0.58
N LEU A 251 10.70 9.08 -1.22
CA LEU A 251 10.20 7.71 -1.34
C LEU A 251 10.20 6.99 0.00
N ARG A 252 9.15 6.22 0.29
CA ARG A 252 8.96 5.56 1.58
C ARG A 252 8.57 4.09 1.44
N LEU A 253 9.17 3.23 2.26
CA LEU A 253 8.77 1.84 2.45
C LEU A 253 7.70 1.74 3.53
N LYS A 254 6.72 0.85 3.32
CA LYS A 254 5.70 0.53 4.31
C LYS A 254 6.32 -0.15 5.53
N PRO A 255 5.68 -0.07 6.71
CA PRO A 255 6.04 -0.93 7.82
C PRO A 255 5.70 -2.38 7.46
N GLY A 256 6.64 -3.31 7.65
CA GLY A 256 6.37 -4.75 7.54
C GLY A 256 5.93 -5.35 8.89
N ARG A 257 5.61 -6.64 8.90
CA ARG A 257 5.29 -7.40 10.12
C ARG A 257 6.56 -7.75 10.90
N GLY A 258 7.19 -6.74 11.51
CA GLY A 258 8.46 -6.87 12.23
C GLY A 258 9.67 -6.71 11.31
N GLU A 259 9.80 -7.56 10.29
CA GLU A 259 10.83 -7.42 9.26
C GLU A 259 10.46 -6.33 8.24
N ARG A 260 11.45 -5.58 7.75
CA ARG A 260 11.26 -4.57 6.70
C ARG A 260 10.70 -5.20 5.43
N THR A 261 9.76 -4.53 4.78
CA THR A 261 9.22 -4.94 3.48
C THR A 261 9.91 -4.17 2.34
N LEU A 262 9.92 -4.75 1.14
CA LEU A 262 10.31 -4.03 -0.09
C LEU A 262 9.14 -3.25 -0.72
N SER A 263 7.97 -3.26 -0.08
CA SER A 263 6.79 -2.57 -0.58
C SER A 263 6.82 -1.09 -0.27
N LEU A 264 6.89 -0.27 -1.32
CA LEU A 264 6.75 1.18 -1.22
C LEU A 264 5.35 1.62 -0.78
N SER A 265 5.26 2.86 -0.31
CA SER A 265 4.05 3.51 0.15
C SER A 265 2.99 3.61 -0.95
N CYS A 266 1.72 3.72 -0.56
CA CYS A 266 0.62 3.86 -1.51
C CYS A 266 0.72 5.19 -2.28
N SER A 267 1.20 6.26 -1.64
CA SER A 267 1.51 7.52 -2.31
C SER A 267 2.48 7.31 -3.47
N ASP A 268 3.62 6.65 -3.24
CA ASP A 268 4.66 6.38 -4.25
C ASP A 268 4.14 5.53 -5.40
N LYS A 269 3.30 4.55 -5.08
CA LYS A 269 2.68 3.68 -6.08
C LYS A 269 1.68 4.44 -6.95
N LEU A 270 0.82 5.26 -6.35
CA LEU A 270 -0.14 6.09 -7.09
C LEU A 270 0.57 7.10 -7.99
N ALA A 271 1.62 7.78 -7.50
CA ALA A 271 2.41 8.70 -8.32
C ALA A 271 3.08 7.99 -9.51
N ARG A 272 3.59 6.77 -9.29
CA ARG A 272 4.12 5.94 -10.38
C ARG A 272 3.04 5.57 -11.40
N TRP A 273 1.83 5.24 -10.96
CA TRP A 273 0.70 4.94 -11.85
C TRP A 273 0.24 6.18 -12.62
N GLY A 274 0.40 7.38 -12.05
CA GLY A 274 0.16 8.66 -12.73
C GLY A 274 1.07 8.91 -13.93
N VAL A 275 2.20 8.19 -14.05
CA VAL A 275 3.13 8.35 -15.18
C VAL A 275 3.10 7.11 -16.09
N LEU A 276 3.19 5.91 -15.53
CA LEU A 276 3.23 4.67 -16.32
C LEU A 276 1.87 4.08 -16.68
N GLY A 277 0.81 4.64 -16.10
CA GLY A 277 -0.51 4.06 -16.09
C GLY A 277 -0.66 2.91 -15.09
N PHE A 278 -1.88 2.68 -14.64
CA PHE A 278 -2.17 1.69 -13.60
C PHE A 278 -2.23 0.25 -14.14
N GLN A 279 -2.25 0.02 -15.46
CA GLN A 279 -2.31 -1.30 -16.11
C GLN A 279 -1.04 -2.15 -15.88
N GLY A 280 0.14 -1.50 -15.87
CA GLY A 280 1.45 -2.16 -15.78
C GLY A 280 1.93 -2.82 -17.07
N ALA A 281 3.19 -3.26 -17.06
CA ALA A 281 3.92 -3.71 -18.25
C ALA A 281 3.21 -4.80 -19.08
N LEU A 282 2.67 -5.86 -18.43
CA LEU A 282 2.07 -6.98 -19.16
C LEU A 282 0.88 -6.54 -20.00
N LEU A 283 -0.10 -5.85 -19.41
CA LEU A 283 -1.27 -5.40 -20.17
C LEU A 283 -0.91 -4.36 -21.23
N TYR A 284 0.16 -3.57 -21.00
CA TYR A 284 0.59 -2.56 -21.97
C TYR A 284 0.98 -3.15 -23.35
N HIS A 285 1.33 -4.45 -23.43
CA HIS A 285 1.54 -5.11 -24.73
C HIS A 285 0.34 -4.94 -25.67
N PHE A 286 -0.87 -5.07 -25.14
CA PHE A 286 -2.12 -5.01 -25.90
C PHE A 286 -2.71 -3.61 -26.00
N LEU A 287 -2.13 -2.60 -25.35
CA LEU A 287 -2.74 -1.28 -25.25
C LEU A 287 -2.06 -0.29 -26.18
N GLN A 288 -2.87 0.54 -26.83
CA GLN A 288 -2.42 1.66 -27.64
C GLN A 288 -1.88 2.81 -26.78
N ALA A 289 -2.45 3.00 -25.59
CA ALA A 289 -2.03 4.03 -24.65
C ALA A 289 -2.07 3.51 -23.19
N PRO A 290 -1.24 4.07 -22.29
CA PRO A 290 -1.34 3.78 -20.86
C PRO A 290 -2.69 4.22 -20.28
N LEU A 291 -3.15 3.50 -19.25
CA LEU A 291 -4.42 3.77 -18.60
C LEU A 291 -4.20 4.60 -17.35
N TYR A 292 -4.89 5.74 -17.25
CA TYR A 292 -4.80 6.63 -16.11
C TYR A 292 -6.14 6.81 -15.40
N PHE A 293 -6.08 7.14 -14.11
CA PHE A 293 -7.27 7.53 -13.37
C PHE A 293 -7.59 8.99 -13.64
N ARG A 294 -8.82 9.28 -14.06
CA ARG A 294 -9.32 10.64 -14.26
C ARG A 294 -9.36 11.42 -12.94
N ALA A 295 -9.73 10.75 -11.84
CA ALA A 295 -9.73 11.34 -10.52
C ALA A 295 -9.35 10.34 -9.43
N VAL A 296 -8.84 10.88 -8.32
CA VAL A 296 -8.61 10.19 -7.05
C VAL A 296 -9.55 10.80 -6.00
N VAL A 297 -10.50 10.00 -5.52
CA VAL A 297 -11.46 10.37 -4.48
C VAL A 297 -11.01 9.80 -3.14
N VAL A 298 -10.88 10.65 -2.13
CA VAL A 298 -10.53 10.25 -0.76
C VAL A 298 -11.76 10.35 0.14
N GLY A 299 -12.05 9.30 0.91
CA GLY A 299 -13.11 9.32 1.94
C GLY A 299 -12.86 10.35 3.05
N LYS A 300 -13.86 10.60 3.89
CA LYS A 300 -13.71 11.51 5.03
C LYS A 300 -12.67 10.96 6.01
N CYS A 301 -11.60 11.72 6.17
CA CYS A 301 -10.47 11.48 7.07
C CYS A 301 -9.66 12.78 7.20
N PRO A 302 -8.67 12.86 8.10
CA PRO A 302 -7.71 13.97 8.06
C PRO A 302 -7.09 14.09 6.67
N TYR A 303 -7.10 15.31 6.13
CA TYR A 303 -6.80 15.53 4.72
C TYR A 303 -6.17 16.89 4.48
N SER A 304 -5.19 16.93 3.58
CA SER A 304 -4.64 18.16 3.03
C SER A 304 -4.58 18.04 1.51
N HIS A 305 -5.28 18.95 0.83
CA HIS A 305 -5.26 18.99 -0.64
C HIS A 305 -3.84 19.23 -1.15
N GLN A 306 -3.08 20.12 -0.50
CA GLN A 306 -1.69 20.42 -0.87
C GLN A 306 -0.79 19.18 -0.74
N ALA A 307 -0.93 18.39 0.34
CA ALA A 307 -0.14 17.17 0.50
C ALA A 307 -0.51 16.11 -0.55
N MET A 308 -1.79 15.98 -0.89
CA MET A 308 -2.24 15.10 -1.97
C MET A 308 -1.70 15.54 -3.33
N GLN A 309 -1.73 16.85 -3.64
CA GLN A 309 -1.17 17.40 -4.87
C GLN A 309 0.34 17.15 -4.96
N ARG A 310 1.09 17.45 -3.89
CA ARG A 310 2.53 17.16 -3.81
C ARG A 310 2.82 15.68 -4.05
N ALA A 311 2.10 14.81 -3.35
CA ALA A 311 2.35 13.37 -3.37
C ALA A 311 1.94 12.68 -4.67
N LEU A 312 0.93 13.18 -5.40
CA LEU A 312 0.40 12.49 -6.58
C LEU A 312 0.67 13.20 -7.90
N LYS A 313 0.88 14.53 -7.89
CA LYS A 313 1.05 15.36 -9.09
C LYS A 313 2.44 15.96 -9.17
N THR A 314 2.74 16.90 -8.27
CA THR A 314 3.87 17.84 -8.41
C THR A 314 5.22 17.15 -8.46
N ARG A 315 5.43 16.08 -7.70
CA ARG A 315 6.72 15.37 -7.70
C ARG A 315 7.03 14.60 -9.00
N CYS A 316 6.06 14.47 -9.91
CA CYS A 316 6.23 13.84 -11.21
C CYS A 316 6.01 14.82 -12.37
N SER A 317 5.63 16.09 -12.12
CA SER A 317 5.21 17.04 -13.18
C SER A 317 6.32 17.41 -14.16
N ASP A 318 7.58 17.30 -13.72
CA ASP A 318 8.75 17.67 -14.50
C ASP A 318 9.38 16.51 -15.25
N VAL A 319 8.76 15.32 -15.22
CA VAL A 319 9.25 14.18 -16.02
C VAL A 319 9.05 14.48 -17.51
N ARG A 320 10.14 14.42 -18.28
CA ARG A 320 10.20 14.64 -19.73
C ARG A 320 10.72 13.39 -20.46
N ASP A 321 10.79 13.48 -21.79
CA ASP A 321 11.33 12.45 -22.68
C ASP A 321 10.62 11.09 -22.57
N LEU A 322 9.32 11.12 -22.25
CA LEU A 322 8.49 9.93 -22.19
C LEU A 322 8.16 9.43 -23.61
N PRO A 323 8.14 8.11 -23.84
CA PRO A 323 7.70 7.54 -25.12
C PRO A 323 6.27 7.96 -25.47
N SER A 324 5.93 7.88 -26.76
CA SER A 324 4.59 8.22 -27.27
C SER A 324 3.48 7.55 -26.45
N GLY A 325 2.46 8.34 -26.12
CA GLY A 325 1.31 7.94 -25.30
C GLY A 325 1.52 8.06 -23.78
N PHE A 326 2.76 8.10 -23.28
CA PHE A 326 3.02 8.31 -21.85
C PHE A 326 3.11 9.80 -21.50
N SER A 327 2.57 10.16 -20.34
CA SER A 327 2.67 11.51 -19.78
C SER A 327 2.64 11.46 -18.26
N ALA A 328 3.10 12.53 -17.61
CA ALA A 328 2.81 12.77 -16.20
C ALA A 328 1.36 13.24 -16.07
N HIS A 329 0.44 12.29 -15.82
CA HIS A 329 -0.97 12.57 -15.76
C HIS A 329 -1.35 13.35 -14.50
N ASP A 330 -2.30 14.27 -14.65
CA ASP A 330 -2.78 15.16 -13.61
C ASP A 330 -4.22 14.82 -13.20
N PRO A 331 -4.45 13.82 -12.31
CA PRO A 331 -5.81 13.41 -11.93
C PRO A 331 -6.51 14.50 -11.11
N GLU A 332 -7.82 14.64 -11.22
CA GLU A 332 -8.59 15.44 -10.25
C GLU A 332 -8.46 14.83 -8.85
N ILE A 333 -8.21 15.64 -7.82
CA ILE A 333 -8.09 15.17 -6.43
C ILE A 333 -9.26 15.73 -5.65
N LEU A 334 -10.12 14.83 -5.18
CA LEU A 334 -11.39 15.16 -4.55
C LEU A 334 -11.50 14.48 -3.18
N GLN A 335 -12.23 15.12 -2.27
CA GLN A 335 -12.56 14.54 -0.97
C GLN A 335 -14.07 14.41 -0.83
N SER A 336 -14.48 13.29 -0.23
CA SER A 336 -15.85 12.99 0.17
C SER A 336 -16.09 13.35 1.62
N GLY A 337 -17.31 13.79 1.93
CA GLY A 337 -17.81 14.00 3.29
C GLY A 337 -18.22 12.70 4.00
N LEU A 338 -18.19 11.55 3.31
CA LEU A 338 -18.63 10.27 3.87
C LEU A 338 -17.47 9.48 4.49
N GLU A 339 -17.64 9.14 5.77
CA GLU A 339 -16.69 8.35 6.54
C GLU A 339 -16.90 6.85 6.33
N PHE A 340 -15.80 6.09 6.26
CA PHE A 340 -15.87 4.64 6.13
C PHE A 340 -16.14 3.97 7.50
N PRO A 341 -17.23 3.20 7.66
CA PRO A 341 -17.64 2.67 8.97
C PRO A 341 -16.72 1.63 9.63
N HIS A 342 -15.60 1.29 9.00
CA HIS A 342 -14.62 0.33 9.53
C HIS A 342 -13.21 0.91 9.60
N ASN A 343 -13.09 2.25 9.60
CA ASN A 343 -11.83 2.94 9.84
C ASN A 343 -11.42 2.88 11.33
N HIS A 344 -10.23 3.40 11.65
CA HIS A 344 -9.70 3.39 13.02
C HIS A 344 -10.58 4.18 14.00
N THR A 345 -10.87 5.44 13.68
CA THR A 345 -11.58 6.39 14.54
C THR A 345 -12.97 5.90 14.92
N HIS A 346 -13.70 5.31 13.97
CA HIS A 346 -15.02 4.73 14.22
C HIS A 346 -14.95 3.40 14.97
N THR A 347 -13.90 2.60 14.77
CA THR A 347 -13.67 1.41 15.59
C THR A 347 -13.37 1.81 17.04
N GLU A 348 -12.59 2.86 17.27
CA GLU A 348 -12.31 3.42 18.60
C GLU A 348 -13.57 3.91 19.30
N SER A 349 -14.44 4.66 18.62
CA SER A 349 -15.66 5.18 19.23
C SER A 349 -16.66 4.09 19.64
N LYS A 350 -16.58 2.90 19.02
CA LYS A 350 -17.39 1.73 19.34
C LYS A 350 -16.69 0.69 20.22
N HIS A 351 -15.44 0.93 20.60
CA HIS A 351 -14.64 -0.01 21.34
C HIS A 351 -15.06 -0.08 22.81
N THR A 352 -15.22 -1.29 23.35
CA THR A 352 -15.42 -1.50 24.79
C THR A 352 -14.19 -2.14 25.42
N HIS A 353 -13.90 -1.81 26.67
CA HIS A 353 -12.74 -2.37 27.42
C HIS A 353 -12.72 -3.91 27.47
N THR A 354 -13.88 -4.55 27.31
CA THR A 354 -14.03 -6.01 27.27
C THR A 354 -13.56 -6.66 25.95
N GLN A 355 -13.33 -5.89 24.88
CA GLN A 355 -12.99 -6.39 23.55
C GLN A 355 -11.48 -6.52 23.29
N GLY A 356 -10.65 -6.33 24.32
CA GLY A 356 -9.19 -6.40 24.21
C GLY A 356 -8.60 -5.16 23.51
N ARG A 357 -7.52 -5.33 22.75
CA ARG A 357 -6.86 -4.19 22.05
C ARG A 357 -7.39 -4.03 20.63
N ILE A 358 -7.68 -2.79 20.24
CA ILE A 358 -7.95 -2.44 18.84
C ILE A 358 -6.76 -2.82 17.95
N SER A 359 -7.03 -3.40 16.79
CA SER A 359 -5.96 -3.81 15.87
C SER A 359 -6.36 -3.72 14.40
N PRO A 360 -5.39 -3.55 13.48
CA PRO A 360 -5.69 -3.66 12.06
C PRO A 360 -6.10 -5.09 11.72
N CYS A 361 -7.16 -5.23 10.91
CA CYS A 361 -7.67 -6.52 10.46
C CYS A 361 -6.56 -7.37 9.84
N GLY A 362 -6.51 -8.65 10.24
CA GLY A 362 -5.55 -9.62 9.72
C GLY A 362 -5.74 -9.96 8.24
N ALA A 363 -6.96 -9.84 7.75
CA ALA A 363 -7.38 -10.23 6.42
C ALA A 363 -7.43 -9.03 5.45
N ALA A 364 -7.32 -9.33 4.16
CA ALA A 364 -7.50 -8.40 3.06
C ALA A 364 -8.46 -9.02 2.04
N ILE A 365 -9.54 -8.30 1.74
CA ILE A 365 -10.54 -8.71 0.74
C ILE A 365 -10.11 -8.15 -0.62
N SER A 366 -10.18 -8.97 -1.66
CA SER A 366 -10.05 -8.58 -3.06
C SER A 366 -11.33 -8.96 -3.80
N TRP A 367 -12.03 -7.98 -4.34
CA TRP A 367 -13.16 -8.20 -5.24
C TRP A 367 -12.88 -7.55 -6.60
N CYS A 368 -13.26 -8.21 -7.70
CA CYS A 368 -13.30 -7.60 -9.02
C CYS A 368 -14.47 -8.13 -9.86
N ALA A 369 -14.94 -7.31 -10.81
CA ALA A 369 -16.10 -7.57 -11.66
C ALA A 369 -15.79 -8.55 -12.80
N VAL A 370 -15.32 -9.74 -12.45
CA VAL A 370 -14.97 -10.83 -13.35
C VAL A 370 -16.02 -11.94 -13.29
N SER A 371 -16.16 -12.70 -14.37
CA SER A 371 -17.15 -13.78 -14.46
C SER A 371 -16.88 -14.95 -13.51
N GLN A 372 -15.60 -15.26 -13.26
CA GLN A 372 -15.19 -16.42 -12.48
C GLN A 372 -14.46 -16.02 -11.20
N GLN A 373 -14.93 -16.52 -10.05
CA GLN A 373 -14.32 -16.29 -8.72
C GLN A 373 -14.01 -14.79 -8.47
N PRO A 374 -15.04 -13.92 -8.38
CA PRO A 374 -14.85 -12.48 -8.26
C PRO A 374 -14.28 -12.06 -6.90
N LEU A 375 -14.44 -12.87 -5.86
CA LEU A 375 -14.04 -12.58 -4.48
C LEU A 375 -12.89 -13.50 -4.03
N ASP A 376 -11.88 -12.90 -3.42
CA ASP A 376 -10.76 -13.57 -2.79
C ASP A 376 -10.46 -12.92 -1.42
N VAL A 377 -10.10 -13.71 -0.41
CA VAL A 377 -9.77 -13.19 0.92
C VAL A 377 -8.43 -13.76 1.33
N THR A 378 -7.50 -12.88 1.69
CA THR A 378 -6.12 -13.24 1.96
C THR A 378 -5.69 -12.87 3.37
N ALA A 379 -4.75 -13.63 3.93
CA ALA A 379 -4.06 -13.33 5.17
C ALA A 379 -2.58 -13.72 5.00
N ASN A 380 -1.66 -12.84 5.42
CA ASN A 380 -0.21 -13.04 5.27
C ASN A 380 0.23 -13.39 3.84
N GLY A 381 -0.45 -12.82 2.85
CA GLY A 381 -0.12 -13.01 1.43
C GLY A 381 -0.72 -14.26 0.77
N TYR A 382 -1.33 -15.17 1.54
CA TYR A 382 -2.01 -16.38 1.06
C TYR A 382 -3.52 -16.26 1.18
N LYS A 383 -4.27 -17.15 0.54
CA LYS A 383 -5.71 -17.31 0.80
C LYS A 383 -5.96 -17.59 2.28
N GLN A 384 -6.95 -16.93 2.86
CA GLN A 384 -7.30 -17.08 4.27
C GLN A 384 -7.77 -18.51 4.54
N GLY A 385 -7.31 -19.15 5.62
CA GLY A 385 -7.70 -20.51 5.99
C GLY A 385 -6.92 -21.62 5.27
N VAL A 386 -5.91 -21.28 4.48
CA VAL A 386 -4.99 -22.24 3.88
C VAL A 386 -4.21 -22.98 4.97
N THR A 387 -4.17 -24.31 4.86
CA THR A 387 -3.40 -25.15 5.78
C THR A 387 -1.92 -25.16 5.40
N LYS A 388 -1.05 -25.50 6.36
CA LYS A 388 0.40 -25.64 6.10
C LYS A 388 0.70 -26.64 4.97
N LYS A 389 -0.09 -27.71 4.87
CA LYS A 389 0.05 -28.74 3.82
C LYS A 389 -0.28 -28.23 2.41
N ALA A 390 -1.16 -27.23 2.30
CA ALA A 390 -1.57 -26.66 1.03
C ALA A 390 -0.66 -25.53 0.53
N LEU A 391 0.31 -25.07 1.35
CA LEU A 391 1.28 -24.05 0.94
C LEU A 391 2.08 -24.51 -0.29
N GLY A 392 2.29 -23.60 -1.24
CA GLY A 392 2.97 -23.88 -2.51
C GLY A 392 2.06 -24.47 -3.60
N THR A 393 0.83 -24.85 -3.28
CA THR A 393 -0.17 -25.31 -4.26
C THR A 393 -1.01 -24.15 -4.80
N SER A 394 -1.75 -24.37 -5.90
CA SER A 394 -2.68 -23.38 -6.46
C SER A 394 -3.81 -22.99 -5.49
N GLN A 395 -4.19 -23.89 -4.57
CA GLN A 395 -5.22 -23.64 -3.56
C GLN A 395 -4.82 -22.53 -2.59
N ALA A 396 -3.52 -22.34 -2.35
CA ALA A 396 -3.01 -21.33 -1.44
C ALA A 396 -2.92 -19.92 -2.06
N ARG A 397 -2.93 -19.84 -3.40
CA ARG A 397 -2.59 -18.62 -4.13
C ARG A 397 -3.77 -17.68 -4.19
N SER A 398 -3.49 -16.41 -3.91
CA SER A 398 -4.44 -15.37 -4.25
C SER A 398 -4.60 -15.27 -5.77
N LEU A 399 -5.84 -15.05 -6.22
CA LEU A 399 -6.18 -14.86 -7.64
C LEU A 399 -5.58 -13.58 -8.23
N ILE A 400 -5.10 -12.68 -7.36
CA ILE A 400 -4.40 -11.47 -7.75
C ILE A 400 -2.90 -11.54 -7.44
N SER A 401 -2.34 -12.72 -7.11
CA SER A 401 -0.88 -12.92 -6.96
C SER A 401 -0.14 -12.69 -8.28
N LYS A 402 1.21 -12.61 -8.27
CA LYS A 402 1.93 -12.32 -9.53
C LYS A 402 1.76 -13.46 -10.52
N VAL A 403 1.86 -14.70 -10.04
CA VAL A 403 1.74 -15.90 -10.87
C VAL A 403 0.34 -16.06 -11.46
N GLU A 404 -0.72 -15.83 -10.68
CA GLU A 404 -2.09 -15.95 -11.21
C GLU A 404 -2.44 -14.84 -12.21
N LEU A 405 -1.99 -13.59 -11.97
CA LEU A 405 -2.13 -12.53 -12.97
C LEU A 405 -1.32 -12.83 -14.24
N PHE A 406 -0.17 -13.49 -14.11
CA PHE A 406 0.64 -13.88 -15.26
C PHE A 406 -0.03 -15.01 -16.05
N HIS A 407 -0.57 -16.04 -15.39
CA HIS A 407 -1.36 -17.07 -16.04
C HIS A 407 -2.56 -16.50 -16.79
N SER A 408 -3.29 -15.54 -16.20
CA SER A 408 -4.37 -14.84 -16.89
C SER A 408 -3.88 -14.09 -18.13
N PHE A 409 -2.70 -13.47 -18.06
CA PHE A 409 -2.09 -12.81 -19.21
C PHE A 409 -1.65 -13.81 -20.29
N LEU A 410 -1.05 -14.94 -19.93
CA LEU A 410 -0.68 -15.98 -20.89
C LEU A 410 -1.90 -16.57 -21.59
N LYS A 411 -3.03 -16.73 -20.88
CA LYS A 411 -4.31 -17.10 -21.50
C LYS A 411 -4.81 -16.07 -22.52
N LEU A 412 -4.64 -14.78 -22.23
CA LEU A 412 -4.93 -13.71 -23.18
C LEU A 412 -4.05 -13.80 -24.43
N VAL A 413 -2.74 -14.03 -24.26
CA VAL A 413 -1.81 -14.24 -25.38
C VAL A 413 -2.23 -15.45 -26.21
N ALA A 414 -2.50 -16.59 -25.59
CA ALA A 414 -2.90 -17.82 -26.27
C ALA A 414 -4.26 -17.72 -26.99
N ALA A 415 -5.17 -16.85 -26.52
CA ALA A 415 -6.45 -16.62 -27.16
C ALA A 415 -6.39 -15.57 -28.29
N THR A 416 -5.24 -14.94 -28.51
CA THR A 416 -5.04 -13.96 -29.58
C THR A 416 -4.44 -14.67 -30.79
N GLU A 417 -5.04 -14.49 -31.97
CA GLU A 417 -4.49 -15.00 -33.24
C GLU A 417 -3.07 -14.48 -33.47
N ASP A 418 -2.16 -15.32 -33.99
CA ASP A 418 -0.75 -14.97 -34.19
C ASP A 418 -0.55 -13.71 -35.05
N SER A 419 -1.39 -13.52 -36.07
CA SER A 419 -1.40 -12.32 -36.93
C SER A 419 -1.80 -11.06 -36.16
N ARG A 420 -2.59 -11.19 -35.10
CA ARG A 420 -3.09 -10.10 -34.25
C ARG A 420 -2.31 -9.94 -32.95
N LEU A 421 -1.31 -10.79 -32.68
CA LEU A 421 -0.44 -10.61 -31.52
C LEU A 421 0.37 -9.30 -31.67
N PRO A 422 0.48 -8.48 -30.62
CA PRO A 422 1.33 -7.30 -30.64
C PRO A 422 2.77 -7.64 -31.02
N GLU A 423 3.43 -6.78 -31.81
CA GLU A 423 4.83 -6.95 -32.25
C GLU A 423 5.79 -7.24 -31.08
N SER A 424 5.55 -6.59 -29.95
CA SER A 424 6.33 -6.80 -28.72
C SER A 424 6.35 -8.25 -28.20
N LEU A 425 5.39 -9.09 -28.61
CA LEU A 425 5.26 -10.50 -28.24
C LEU A 425 5.50 -11.46 -29.41
N ARG A 426 5.23 -11.03 -30.64
CA ARG A 426 5.31 -11.86 -31.85
C ARG A 426 6.73 -12.36 -32.12
N GLY A 427 6.88 -13.67 -32.34
CA GLY A 427 8.16 -14.29 -32.75
C GLY A 427 9.27 -14.24 -31.69
N LYS A 428 8.93 -14.02 -30.41
CA LYS A 428 9.91 -13.96 -29.31
C LYS A 428 9.83 -15.19 -28.42
N ASP A 429 10.99 -15.74 -28.05
CA ASP A 429 11.10 -16.84 -27.07
C ASP A 429 11.07 -16.29 -25.62
N LEU A 430 9.90 -15.82 -25.18
CA LEU A 430 9.69 -15.28 -23.83
C LEU A 430 9.27 -16.40 -22.86
N LYS A 431 10.06 -16.62 -21.80
CA LYS A 431 9.88 -17.77 -20.89
C LYS A 431 9.39 -17.39 -19.50
N THR A 432 9.85 -16.27 -18.97
CA THR A 432 9.62 -15.90 -17.57
C THR A 432 8.76 -14.63 -17.46
N TYR A 433 8.12 -14.45 -16.31
CA TYR A 433 7.38 -13.23 -15.96
C TYR A 433 8.22 -11.96 -16.16
N TRP A 434 9.53 -12.04 -15.93
CA TRP A 434 10.48 -10.98 -16.22
C TRP A 434 10.59 -10.69 -17.72
N ASP A 435 10.76 -11.72 -18.55
CA ASP A 435 10.98 -11.56 -19.99
C ASP A 435 9.79 -10.87 -20.65
N TYR A 436 8.58 -11.31 -20.33
CA TYR A 436 7.36 -10.65 -20.82
C TYR A 436 7.30 -9.19 -20.37
N LYS A 437 7.59 -8.90 -19.10
CA LYS A 437 7.62 -7.51 -18.65
C LYS A 437 8.66 -6.66 -19.38
N GLN A 438 9.85 -7.18 -19.64
CA GLN A 438 10.91 -6.46 -20.33
C GLN A 438 10.60 -6.24 -21.81
N ALA A 439 9.91 -7.19 -22.44
CA ALA A 439 9.50 -7.09 -23.84
C ALA A 439 8.57 -5.89 -24.12
N ALA A 440 7.89 -5.34 -23.09
CA ALA A 440 7.12 -4.11 -23.18
C ALA A 440 8.05 -2.86 -23.23
N GLY A 441 8.78 -2.70 -24.34
CA GLY A 441 9.86 -1.73 -24.49
C GLY A 441 9.51 -0.29 -24.12
N ALA A 442 8.44 0.27 -24.70
CA ALA A 442 8.01 1.65 -24.39
C ALA A 442 7.64 1.82 -22.90
N TYR A 443 7.02 0.83 -22.27
CA TYR A 443 6.76 0.87 -20.82
C TYR A 443 8.06 0.88 -20.00
N GLN A 444 9.06 0.10 -20.40
CA GLN A 444 10.36 0.08 -19.70
C GLN A 444 11.17 1.37 -19.93
N GLN A 445 11.06 1.98 -21.11
CA GLN A 445 11.65 3.29 -21.40
C GLN A 445 11.00 4.38 -20.54
N ALA A 446 9.66 4.45 -20.50
CA ALA A 446 8.93 5.38 -19.63
C ALA A 446 9.32 5.17 -18.15
N TRP A 447 9.46 3.90 -17.72
CA TRP A 447 9.88 3.59 -16.36
C TRP A 447 11.31 4.02 -16.06
N THR A 448 12.21 3.90 -17.03
CA THR A 448 13.58 4.40 -16.93
C THR A 448 13.60 5.91 -16.73
N GLN A 449 12.85 6.66 -17.54
CA GLN A 449 12.79 8.13 -17.43
C GLN A 449 12.23 8.59 -16.09
N LEU A 450 11.11 8.00 -15.65
CA LEU A 450 10.54 8.32 -14.36
C LEU A 450 11.51 8.07 -13.19
N ARG A 451 12.27 6.96 -13.25
CA ARG A 451 13.26 6.66 -12.21
C ARG A 451 14.43 7.64 -12.24
N LEU A 452 14.94 7.98 -13.41
CA LEU A 452 16.08 8.90 -13.51
C LEU A 452 15.71 10.30 -13.01
N GLN A 453 14.51 10.78 -13.33
CA GLN A 453 14.14 12.18 -13.14
C GLN A 453 13.41 12.46 -11.81
N ALA A 454 12.54 11.55 -11.35
CA ALA A 454 11.75 11.77 -10.14
C ALA A 454 12.00 10.74 -9.02
N PHE A 455 12.28 9.48 -9.38
CA PHE A 455 12.38 8.38 -8.40
C PHE A 455 13.72 7.62 -8.47
N PRO A 456 14.87 8.29 -8.31
CA PRO A 456 16.19 7.66 -8.48
C PRO A 456 16.43 6.55 -7.46
N LEU A 457 15.93 6.73 -6.24
CA LEU A 457 16.04 5.80 -5.12
C LEU A 457 14.92 4.75 -5.09
N TRP A 458 14.13 4.58 -6.17
CA TRP A 458 13.11 3.54 -6.21
C TRP A 458 13.76 2.15 -6.09
N PRO A 459 13.51 1.39 -5.01
CA PRO A 459 14.19 0.12 -4.78
C PRO A 459 13.88 -0.89 -5.87
N ARG A 460 14.92 -1.55 -6.38
CA ARG A 460 14.77 -2.65 -7.33
C ARG A 460 14.42 -3.92 -6.56
N SER A 461 13.33 -4.57 -6.95
CA SER A 461 13.07 -5.92 -6.46
C SER A 461 14.16 -6.86 -7.00
N PRO A 462 14.68 -7.79 -6.18
CA PRO A 462 15.60 -8.81 -6.65
C PRO A 462 15.04 -9.57 -7.85
N ARG A 463 15.91 -9.88 -8.82
CA ARG A 463 15.50 -10.40 -10.14
C ARG A 463 14.85 -11.77 -10.02
N GLU A 464 15.37 -12.62 -9.14
CA GLU A 464 14.89 -13.95 -8.81
C GLU A 464 13.41 -13.99 -8.40
N LEU A 465 12.86 -12.88 -7.89
CA LEU A 465 11.43 -12.77 -7.54
C LEU A 465 10.51 -12.57 -8.76
N LEU A 466 11.07 -12.61 -9.97
CA LEU A 466 10.42 -12.37 -11.25
C LEU A 466 10.78 -13.42 -12.32
N LEU A 467 11.61 -14.43 -12.01
CA LEU A 467 12.08 -15.43 -12.98
C LEU A 467 11.20 -16.69 -13.06
N PHE A 468 10.00 -16.68 -12.48
CA PHE A 468 9.04 -17.77 -12.61
C PHE A 468 8.30 -17.72 -13.96
N SER A 469 7.79 -18.86 -14.40
CA SER A 469 7.02 -19.06 -15.64
C SER A 469 5.54 -19.24 -15.36
#